data_AF-A0A349UPT4-F1
#
_entry.id   AF-A0A349UPT4-F1
#
_cell.length_a   1.000
_cell.length_b   1.000
_cell.length_c   1.000
_cell.angle_alpha   90.00
_cell.angle_beta   90.00
_cell.angle_gamma   90.00
#
_symmetry.space_group_name_H-M   'P 1'
#
loop_
_entity.id
_entity.type
_entity.pdbx_description
1 polymer ?
#
loop_
_entity_poly.entity_id
_entity_poly.type
_entity_poly.pdbx_seq_one_letter_code
_entity_poly.pdbx_strand_id
1 'polypeptide(L)'
;MPTRKHCLVVIGLVLLAARASGLKAQDKARIDLKGDKTAIKAGSSDTGAKLTQKSSNVIYCEQAVTADPWGKIAFTFTPEADGKVDVMLRGEFQANGVQVWIDYDKLELTGATIVNGDFEEKADPANVPAGWQFKSWGKSQVVRGKNESHPPHSGEAYVVVSHVNCIWQTLEVKKDQAVTMTVYARLSAQDAQDAAGAQDAASGEKKDDKKAQATMPKSFPGKLVRILLIGNSYSQNASEHLPALVESQGNSLVLGHAEIGGCSLEKHWTLAQKFEANPSDFQGKPYSKRSLRELLESDTWDIVTLQQHSWLSRDIKTYRPFAANLAAYIRKYAPQAKILVHETWAYRTDDMGLLKKTHTTQEQMYLALHDAYQVIAKEIEADKIIPTGTAFQNARQDPRWKLEVPDNVDPSAYKYPDLPVQKHSLVLGWAWSKKGKATPQLIYDPKHCNAAGKYLAAVVWYETIYGDLTRKPYVPPKLSAEDAALMREIAHKTVREGLKPKPSAEKAKE
;
A
#
# COMPACT_ATOMS: atom_id res chain seq x y z
N MET A 1 45.74 30.78 -2.91
CA MET A 1 44.38 31.34 -3.13
C MET A 1 43.67 30.51 -4.21
N PRO A 2 42.70 29.65 -3.88
CA PRO A 2 41.82 29.06 -4.87
C PRO A 2 40.65 30.02 -5.14
N THR A 3 40.38 30.24 -6.42
CA THR A 3 39.51 31.27 -6.96
C THR A 3 38.03 31.07 -6.64
N ARG A 4 37.37 32.18 -6.26
CA ARG A 4 35.93 32.40 -5.93
C ARG A 4 34.88 31.87 -6.93
N LYS A 5 35.23 31.12 -7.98
CA LYS A 5 34.28 30.63 -9.00
C LYS A 5 33.67 29.25 -8.73
N HIS A 6 34.20 28.46 -7.79
CA HIS A 6 33.64 27.14 -7.45
C HIS A 6 32.58 27.17 -6.33
N CYS A 7 32.44 28.28 -5.59
CA CYS A 7 31.46 28.38 -4.50
C CYS A 7 30.05 28.77 -4.96
N LEU A 8 29.90 29.36 -6.16
CA LEU A 8 28.60 29.84 -6.66
C LEU A 8 27.79 28.79 -7.44
N VAL A 9 28.43 27.75 -7.96
CA VAL A 9 27.73 26.70 -8.75
C VAL A 9 27.07 25.65 -7.84
N VAL A 10 27.67 25.36 -6.68
CA VAL A 10 27.13 24.38 -5.72
C VAL A 10 25.93 24.96 -4.95
N ILE A 11 25.97 26.25 -4.61
CA ILE A 11 24.83 26.93 -3.94
C ILE A 11 23.64 27.10 -4.91
N GLY A 12 23.92 27.29 -6.20
CA GLY A 12 22.89 27.41 -7.25
C GLY A 12 22.12 26.10 -7.51
N LEU A 13 22.77 24.93 -7.43
CA LEU A 13 22.10 23.65 -7.64
C LEU A 13 21.23 23.19 -6.45
N VAL A 14 21.63 23.52 -5.22
CA VAL A 14 20.83 23.18 -4.03
C VAL A 14 19.55 24.02 -3.96
N LEU A 15 19.62 25.31 -4.35
CA LEU A 15 18.44 26.18 -4.45
C LEU A 15 17.50 25.83 -5.60
N LEU A 16 18.01 25.21 -6.68
CA LEU A 16 17.19 24.77 -7.81
C LEU A 16 16.43 23.47 -7.50
N ALA A 17 17.02 22.55 -6.73
CA ALA A 17 16.37 21.31 -6.31
C ALA A 17 15.20 21.57 -5.33
N ALA A 18 15.33 22.56 -4.44
CA ALA A 18 14.25 22.95 -3.52
C ALA A 18 13.01 23.52 -4.23
N ARG A 19 13.17 24.11 -5.43
CA ARG A 19 12.03 24.63 -6.22
C ARG A 19 11.28 23.57 -7.02
N ALA A 20 11.87 22.38 -7.22
CA ALA A 20 11.27 21.31 -8.02
C ALA A 20 10.48 20.27 -7.19
N SER A 21 10.64 20.25 -5.86
CA SER A 21 9.94 19.33 -4.93
C SER A 21 8.72 19.94 -4.22
N GLY A 22 8.46 21.24 -4.39
CA GLY A 22 7.37 21.94 -3.68
C GLY A 22 7.65 22.20 -2.19
N LEU A 23 8.85 21.91 -1.70
CA LEU A 23 9.30 22.25 -0.34
C LEU A 23 9.58 23.76 -0.26
N LYS A 24 8.99 24.44 0.72
CA LYS A 24 9.28 25.85 0.99
C LYS A 24 10.55 25.91 1.85
N ALA A 25 11.27 27.01 1.79
CA ALA A 25 12.51 27.24 2.54
C ALA A 25 12.37 27.20 4.08
N GLN A 26 11.22 26.79 4.65
CA GLN A 26 10.94 26.74 6.09
C GLN A 26 9.87 25.70 6.44
N ASP A 27 10.04 24.44 6.03
CA ASP A 27 9.24 23.36 6.61
C ASP A 27 9.64 23.13 8.08
N LYS A 28 8.67 22.76 8.93
CA LYS A 28 8.86 22.73 10.38
C LYS A 28 9.00 21.33 10.96
N ALA A 29 9.96 21.20 11.88
CA ALA A 29 9.94 20.18 12.91
C ALA A 29 8.78 20.47 13.88
N ARG A 30 8.08 19.41 14.30
CA ARG A 30 6.93 19.49 15.20
C ARG A 30 7.02 18.45 16.31
N ILE A 31 6.76 18.88 17.54
CA ILE A 31 6.73 18.00 18.72
C ILE A 31 5.39 18.21 19.42
N ASP A 32 4.60 17.15 19.55
CA ASP A 32 3.33 17.19 20.24
C ASP A 32 3.51 16.62 21.66
N LEU A 33 3.03 17.36 22.66
CA LEU A 33 2.91 16.90 24.05
C LEU A 33 1.43 16.68 24.37
N LYS A 34 1.09 15.50 24.89
CA LYS A 34 -0.29 15.17 25.27
C LYS A 34 -0.34 14.47 26.62
N GLY A 35 -0.95 15.12 27.60
CA GLY A 35 -1.20 14.51 28.90
C GLY A 35 -2.37 13.53 28.86
N ASP A 36 -2.18 12.33 29.42
CA ASP A 36 -3.26 11.36 29.66
C ASP A 36 -4.05 11.78 30.90
N LYS A 37 -5.05 12.65 30.69
CA LYS A 37 -5.82 13.34 31.73
C LYS A 37 -5.00 14.28 32.63
N THR A 38 -3.67 14.28 32.51
CA THR A 38 -2.77 15.26 33.14
C THR A 38 -2.82 16.58 32.36
N ALA A 39 -3.24 17.66 33.01
CA ALA A 39 -3.15 18.98 32.42
C ALA A 39 -1.69 19.45 32.39
N ILE A 40 -1.31 20.15 31.32
CA ILE A 40 0.07 20.64 31.08
C ILE A 40 0.02 22.07 30.55
N LYS A 41 0.94 22.90 31.02
CA LYS A 41 1.07 24.31 30.62
C LYS A 41 2.34 24.52 29.80
N ALA A 42 2.21 25.19 28.66
CA ALA A 42 3.34 25.62 27.86
C ALA A 42 4.20 26.64 28.64
N GLY A 43 5.52 26.45 28.62
CA GLY A 43 6.50 27.37 29.19
C GLY A 43 7.13 28.28 28.14
N SER A 44 8.43 28.51 28.27
CA SER A 44 9.25 29.29 27.34
C SER A 44 9.98 28.42 26.31
N SER A 45 10.51 29.05 25.27
CA SER A 45 11.35 28.44 24.24
C SER A 45 12.63 29.24 24.10
N ASP A 46 13.76 28.55 24.06
CA ASP A 46 15.11 29.17 24.01
C ASP A 46 15.68 29.19 22.58
N THR A 47 14.98 28.56 21.62
CA THR A 47 15.43 28.38 20.23
C THR A 47 14.49 29.02 19.21
N GLY A 48 13.54 29.85 19.67
CA GLY A 48 12.52 30.46 18.81
C GLY A 48 11.41 29.50 18.38
N ALA A 49 11.36 28.29 18.94
CA ALA A 49 10.26 27.36 18.74
C ALA A 49 8.94 27.96 19.20
N LYS A 50 7.89 27.84 18.40
CA LYS A 50 6.55 28.32 18.74
C LYS A 50 5.81 27.26 19.55
N LEU A 51 5.47 27.59 20.79
CA LEU A 51 4.60 26.76 21.64
C LEU A 51 3.14 27.20 21.52
N THR A 52 2.27 26.26 21.18
CA THR A 52 0.83 26.48 21.06
C THR A 52 0.09 25.59 22.06
N GLN A 53 -0.56 26.20 23.05
CA GLN A 53 -1.48 25.49 23.95
C GLN A 53 -2.79 25.20 23.20
N LYS A 54 -3.05 23.92 22.87
CA LYS A 54 -4.24 23.54 22.08
C LYS A 54 -5.45 23.20 22.95
N SER A 55 -5.22 22.60 24.11
CA SER A 55 -6.22 22.30 25.14
C SER A 55 -5.51 22.25 26.50
N SER A 56 -6.23 22.05 27.60
CA SER A 56 -5.63 21.97 28.94
C SER A 56 -4.55 20.89 29.08
N ASN A 57 -4.56 19.85 28.23
CA ASN A 57 -3.63 18.74 28.27
C ASN A 57 -2.83 18.55 26.96
N VAL A 58 -2.83 19.51 26.03
CA VAL A 58 -2.12 19.38 24.73
C VAL A 58 -1.35 20.65 24.38
N ILE A 59 -0.05 20.48 24.10
CA ILE A 59 0.86 21.52 23.60
C ILE A 59 1.48 21.07 22.29
N TYR A 60 1.59 21.96 21.31
CA TYR A 60 2.37 21.75 20.09
C TYR A 60 3.57 22.68 20.09
N CYS A 61 4.75 22.13 19.84
CA CYS A 61 5.97 22.88 19.58
C CYS A 61 6.31 22.77 18.10
N GLU A 62 6.51 23.90 17.42
CA GLU A 62 6.85 23.94 15.99
C GLU A 62 8.05 24.89 15.75
N GLN A 63 9.08 24.43 15.05
CA GLN A 63 10.25 25.24 14.69
C GLN A 63 10.68 24.95 13.25
N ALA A 64 10.96 25.99 12.48
CA ALA A 64 11.52 25.83 11.13
C ALA A 64 12.91 25.21 11.21
N VAL A 65 13.21 24.27 10.31
CA VAL A 65 14.51 23.61 10.23
C VAL A 65 15.02 23.60 8.78
N THR A 66 16.33 23.46 8.61
CA THR A 66 16.98 23.29 7.30
C THR A 66 17.43 21.84 7.12
N ALA A 67 17.86 21.45 5.92
CA ALA A 67 18.44 20.12 5.69
C ALA A 67 19.82 19.95 6.34
N ASP A 68 20.56 21.04 6.50
CA ASP A 68 21.85 21.10 7.21
C ASP A 68 22.09 22.56 7.64
N PRO A 69 22.73 22.85 8.79
CA PRO A 69 23.08 21.93 9.89
C PRO A 69 21.86 21.44 10.69
N TRP A 70 22.09 20.48 11.59
CA TRP A 70 21.12 20.14 12.64
C TRP A 70 20.74 21.37 13.48
N GLY A 71 19.44 21.64 13.58
CA GLY A 71 18.88 22.74 14.37
C GLY A 71 18.51 22.28 15.78
N LYS A 72 18.96 23.00 16.81
CA LYS A 72 18.53 22.76 18.20
C LYS A 72 17.11 23.28 18.42
N ILE A 73 16.27 22.46 19.07
CA ILE A 73 14.94 22.82 19.56
C ILE A 73 14.97 22.67 21.08
N ALA A 74 14.72 23.74 21.84
CA ALA A 74 14.68 23.69 23.30
C ALA A 74 13.52 24.50 23.86
N PHE A 75 12.74 23.87 24.74
CA PHE A 75 11.57 24.49 25.36
C PHE A 75 11.15 23.83 26.66
N THR A 76 10.28 24.50 27.41
CA THR A 76 9.76 24.04 28.70
C THR A 76 8.25 23.83 28.70
N PHE A 77 7.78 22.91 29.54
CA PHE A 77 6.37 22.78 29.91
C PHE A 77 6.24 22.33 31.37
N THR A 78 5.10 22.62 32.01
CA THR A 78 4.87 22.29 33.42
C THR A 78 3.57 21.50 33.57
N PRO A 79 3.60 20.27 34.14
CA PRO A 79 2.38 19.53 34.50
C PRO A 79 1.66 20.15 35.70
N GLU A 80 0.33 20.17 35.66
CA GLU A 80 -0.50 20.66 36.77
C GLU A 80 -0.91 19.56 37.76
N ALA A 81 -0.57 18.31 37.44
CA ALA A 81 -0.79 17.13 38.26
C ALA A 81 0.28 16.08 37.99
N ASP A 82 0.49 15.18 38.96
CA ASP A 82 1.23 13.94 38.72
C ASP A 82 0.53 13.13 37.63
N GLY A 83 1.30 12.48 36.76
CA GLY A 83 0.76 11.55 35.79
C GLY A 83 1.64 11.41 34.57
N LYS A 84 0.99 11.25 33.42
CA LYS A 84 1.65 10.80 32.19
C LYS A 84 1.49 11.79 31.06
N VAL A 85 2.59 12.03 30.35
CA VAL A 85 2.63 12.90 29.16
C VAL A 85 3.30 12.15 28.02
N ASP A 86 2.58 11.98 26.93
CA ASP A 86 3.14 11.46 25.69
C ASP A 86 3.90 12.56 24.96
N VAL A 87 5.18 12.31 24.65
CA VAL A 87 6.00 13.14 23.75
C VAL A 87 6.02 12.47 22.38
N MET A 88 5.63 13.20 21.34
CA MET A 88 5.55 12.67 19.98
C MET A 88 6.34 13.55 19.00
N LEU A 89 7.38 12.98 18.39
CA LEU A 89 8.23 13.66 17.39
C LEU A 89 7.66 13.45 15.99
N ARG A 90 7.46 14.53 15.23
CA ARG A 90 6.84 14.49 13.90
C ARG A 90 7.22 15.69 13.01
N GLY A 91 6.74 15.67 11.77
CA GLY A 91 6.80 16.80 10.86
C GLY A 91 5.54 17.68 10.91
N GLU A 92 5.64 18.88 10.34
CA GLU A 92 4.50 19.79 10.16
C GLU A 92 3.35 19.12 9.39
N PHE A 93 2.12 19.45 9.80
CA PHE A 93 0.94 19.06 9.04
C PHE A 93 0.80 19.94 7.80
N GLN A 94 0.85 19.33 6.62
CA GLN A 94 0.51 20.01 5.38
C GLN A 94 -0.89 19.57 4.92
N ALA A 95 -1.81 20.53 4.77
CA ALA A 95 -3.20 20.27 4.39
C ALA A 95 -3.35 19.61 3.01
N ASN A 96 -2.36 19.79 2.14
CA ASN A 96 -2.25 19.16 0.82
C ASN A 96 -1.80 17.67 0.89
N GLY A 97 -1.51 17.14 2.07
CA GLY A 97 -1.10 15.75 2.29
C GLY A 97 0.40 15.48 2.10
N VAL A 98 1.18 16.47 1.66
CA VAL A 98 2.65 16.36 1.57
C VAL A 98 3.23 16.05 2.95
N GLN A 99 4.16 15.10 2.99
CA GLN A 99 4.83 14.74 4.24
C GLN A 99 6.12 15.54 4.34
N VAL A 100 6.22 16.36 5.38
CA VAL A 100 7.51 16.91 5.80
C VAL A 100 8.21 15.84 6.64
N TRP A 101 9.33 15.34 6.14
CA TRP A 101 10.17 14.38 6.85
C TRP A 101 11.25 15.10 7.63
N ILE A 102 11.37 14.73 8.90
CA ILE A 102 12.27 15.35 9.85
C ILE A 102 13.13 14.25 10.46
N ASP A 103 14.43 14.50 10.47
CA ASP A 103 15.34 13.72 11.30
C ASP A 103 15.35 14.31 12.71
N TYR A 104 15.30 13.47 13.73
CA TYR A 104 15.53 13.86 15.12
C TYR A 104 16.65 13.05 15.74
N ASP A 105 17.47 13.70 16.56
CA ASP A 105 18.57 13.09 17.29
C ASP A 105 18.78 13.81 18.64
N LYS A 106 19.39 13.11 19.60
CA LYS A 106 19.82 13.60 20.90
C LYS A 106 18.74 14.36 21.67
N LEU A 107 17.67 13.66 22.02
CA LEU A 107 16.63 14.17 22.90
C LEU A 107 17.02 14.01 24.37
N GLU A 108 17.07 15.13 25.08
CA GLU A 108 17.43 15.20 26.49
C GLU A 108 16.33 15.91 27.27
N LEU A 109 16.02 15.40 28.46
CA LEU A 109 15.04 15.99 29.37
C LEU A 109 15.70 16.36 30.71
N THR A 110 15.31 17.51 31.26
CA THR A 110 15.50 17.85 32.67
C THR A 110 14.12 17.96 33.32
N GLY A 111 13.94 17.37 34.51
CA GLY A 111 12.65 17.37 35.22
C GLY A 111 11.72 16.20 34.90
N ALA A 112 12.09 15.36 33.91
CA ALA A 112 11.50 14.05 33.65
C ALA A 112 12.60 13.13 33.08
N THR A 113 12.32 11.83 32.99
CA THR A 113 13.26 10.85 32.40
C THR A 113 12.79 10.45 31.01
N ILE A 114 13.70 10.44 30.05
CA ILE A 114 13.53 9.82 28.74
C ILE A 114 14.43 8.59 28.66
N VAL A 115 13.90 7.48 28.15
CA VAL A 115 14.69 6.30 27.82
C VAL A 115 15.23 6.46 26.40
N ASN A 116 16.54 6.25 26.22
CA ASN A 116 17.19 6.14 24.90
C ASN A 116 16.85 7.33 23.97
N GLY A 117 17.09 8.54 24.45
CA GLY A 117 16.81 9.78 23.70
C GLY A 117 17.82 10.07 22.58
N ASP A 118 18.97 9.38 22.58
CA ASP A 118 19.96 9.33 21.49
C ASP A 118 19.65 8.24 20.45
N PHE A 119 18.63 7.40 20.72
CA PHE A 119 18.13 6.35 19.83
C PHE A 119 19.11 5.21 19.52
N GLU A 120 20.21 5.11 20.28
CA GLU A 120 21.27 4.14 20.06
C GLU A 120 20.86 2.72 20.46
N GLU A 121 20.11 2.56 21.54
CA GLU A 121 19.70 1.25 22.05
C GLU A 121 18.51 0.68 21.25
N LYS A 122 18.52 -0.62 20.95
CA LYS A 122 17.46 -1.30 20.18
C LYS A 122 16.52 -2.06 21.11
N ALA A 123 15.21 -2.04 20.81
CA ALA A 123 14.26 -3.02 21.34
C ALA A 123 14.19 -4.27 20.44
N ASP A 124 14.38 -5.44 21.04
CA ASP A 124 14.23 -6.76 20.39
C ASP A 124 12.72 -7.11 20.21
N PRO A 125 12.24 -7.69 19.10
CA PRO A 125 12.85 -7.97 17.78
C PRO A 125 12.50 -6.92 16.70
N ALA A 126 12.24 -5.67 17.10
CA ALA A 126 11.36 -4.78 16.35
C ALA A 126 12.09 -3.58 15.67
N ASN A 127 13.42 -3.44 15.85
CA ASN A 127 14.25 -2.34 15.32
C ASN A 127 13.78 -0.92 15.70
N VAL A 128 12.90 -0.79 16.68
CA VAL A 128 12.49 0.49 17.31
C VAL A 128 13.51 0.85 18.40
N PRO A 129 13.83 2.13 18.65
CA PRO A 129 14.68 2.50 19.77
C PRO A 129 14.04 2.04 21.09
N ALA A 130 14.83 1.46 22.00
CA ALA A 130 14.37 1.01 23.32
C ALA A 130 13.54 2.11 24.03
N GLY A 131 12.39 1.75 24.61
CA GLY A 131 11.49 2.71 25.28
C GLY A 131 10.59 3.54 24.35
N TRP A 132 10.80 3.52 23.03
CA TRP A 132 9.98 4.28 22.08
C TRP A 132 8.93 3.41 21.36
N GLN A 133 7.89 4.05 20.83
CA GLN A 133 6.84 3.42 20.04
C GLN A 133 6.62 4.18 18.72
N PHE A 134 6.53 3.46 17.60
CA PHE A 134 6.07 4.04 16.35
C PHE A 134 4.55 4.04 16.28
N LYS A 135 3.95 5.19 15.90
CA LYS A 135 2.50 5.28 15.71
C LYS A 135 2.01 4.50 14.49
N SER A 136 2.84 4.39 13.46
CA SER A 136 2.56 3.67 12.22
C SER A 136 3.78 2.83 11.85
N TRP A 137 3.64 1.50 11.93
CA TRP A 137 4.70 0.57 11.58
C TRP A 137 5.04 0.62 10.09
N GLY A 138 6.34 0.70 9.76
CA GLY A 138 6.88 0.52 8.40
C GLY A 138 7.21 1.79 7.60
N LYS A 139 7.21 2.99 8.20
CA LYS A 139 7.59 4.24 7.50
C LYS A 139 8.42 5.22 8.33
N SER A 140 8.20 5.30 9.64
CA SER A 140 9.20 5.90 10.54
C SER A 140 10.40 4.96 10.61
N GLN A 141 11.61 5.52 10.59
CA GLN A 141 12.84 4.74 10.52
C GLN A 141 13.79 5.15 11.64
N VAL A 142 14.65 4.22 12.05
CA VAL A 142 15.88 4.55 12.76
C VAL A 142 17.00 4.32 11.76
N VAL A 143 17.71 5.38 11.40
CA VAL A 143 18.94 5.28 10.61
C VAL A 143 20.07 4.96 11.57
N ARG A 144 20.92 4.01 11.20
CA ARG A 144 22.06 3.56 12.00
C ARG A 144 23.32 3.44 11.15
N GLY A 145 24.46 3.80 11.72
CA GLY A 145 25.77 3.77 11.08
C GLY A 145 26.25 5.14 10.62
N LYS A 146 27.57 5.24 10.41
CA LYS A 146 28.21 6.50 9.98
C LYS A 146 27.99 6.71 8.47
N ASN A 147 27.12 7.65 8.13
CA ASN A 147 27.00 8.18 6.78
C ASN A 147 27.78 9.50 6.68
N GLU A 148 28.93 9.51 6.00
CA GLU A 148 29.78 10.70 5.87
C GLU A 148 29.11 11.86 5.12
N SER A 149 28.12 11.57 4.27
CA SER A 149 27.38 12.58 3.51
C SER A 149 26.13 13.08 4.26
N HIS A 150 25.71 12.41 5.33
CA HIS A 150 24.52 12.76 6.10
C HIS A 150 24.62 12.25 7.55
N PRO A 151 25.57 12.77 8.35
CA PRO A 151 25.92 12.19 9.64
C PRO A 151 24.84 12.44 10.72
N PRO A 152 24.69 11.52 11.70
CA PRO A 152 23.92 11.80 12.91
C PRO A 152 24.46 13.04 13.64
N HIS A 153 23.63 13.67 14.46
CA HIS A 153 24.07 14.77 15.32
C HIS A 153 25.01 14.25 16.41
N SER A 154 24.72 13.07 16.97
CA SER A 154 25.57 12.39 17.94
C SER A 154 25.54 10.87 17.73
N GLY A 155 26.60 10.19 18.18
CA GLY A 155 26.65 8.72 18.11
C GLY A 155 26.62 8.19 16.68
N GLU A 156 25.79 7.18 16.45
CA GLU A 156 25.65 6.45 15.20
C GLU A 156 24.19 6.28 14.76
N ALA A 157 23.20 6.80 15.51
CA ALA A 157 21.78 6.64 15.19
C ALA A 157 20.99 7.94 15.23
N TYR A 158 19.90 7.99 14.45
CA TYR A 158 18.86 9.03 14.54
C TYR A 158 17.53 8.50 14.01
N VAL A 159 16.42 9.18 14.31
CA VAL A 159 15.09 8.78 13.83
C VAL A 159 14.60 9.67 12.70
N VAL A 160 13.88 9.08 11.74
CA VAL A 160 13.26 9.78 10.60
C VAL A 160 11.75 9.63 10.71
N VAL A 161 11.05 10.76 10.79
CA VAL A 161 9.60 10.79 11.06
C VAL A 161 8.89 11.85 10.21
N SER A 162 7.60 11.67 10.00
CA SER A 162 6.74 12.65 9.34
C SER A 162 5.52 12.97 10.20
N HIS A 163 4.64 13.87 9.73
CA HIS A 163 3.40 14.14 10.43
C HIS A 163 2.62 12.83 10.73
N VAL A 164 2.35 11.99 9.74
CA VAL A 164 1.54 10.76 9.94
C VAL A 164 2.35 9.54 10.38
N ASN A 165 3.68 9.59 10.23
CA ASN A 165 4.61 8.53 10.62
C ASN A 165 5.53 9.05 11.75
N CYS A 166 4.98 9.15 12.95
CA CYS A 166 5.68 9.70 14.11
C CYS A 166 6.13 8.61 15.10
N ILE A 167 7.07 8.98 15.96
CA ILE A 167 7.54 8.18 17.09
C ILE A 167 7.14 8.88 18.40
N TRP A 168 6.85 8.12 19.44
CA TRP A 168 6.47 8.67 20.74
C TRP A 168 6.95 7.82 21.92
N GLN A 169 7.03 8.47 23.09
CA GLN A 169 7.32 7.84 24.38
C GLN A 169 6.48 8.52 25.47
N THR A 170 6.00 7.76 26.44
CA THR A 170 5.31 8.32 27.61
C THR A 170 6.31 8.66 28.69
N LEU A 171 6.23 9.88 29.20
CA LEU A 171 6.97 10.34 30.36
C LEU A 171 6.09 10.23 31.61
N GLU A 172 6.69 9.79 32.72
CA GLU A 172 6.15 10.05 34.05
C GLU A 172 6.55 11.47 34.46
N VAL A 173 5.57 12.28 34.87
CA VAL A 173 5.79 13.68 35.24
C VAL A 173 5.19 13.99 36.61
N LYS A 174 5.76 14.98 37.28
CA LYS A 174 5.31 15.43 38.60
C LYS A 174 4.64 16.80 38.52
N LYS A 175 3.60 16.96 39.33
CA LYS A 175 2.90 18.23 39.49
C LYS A 175 3.89 19.35 39.81
N ASP A 176 3.72 20.48 39.12
CA ASP A 176 4.49 21.72 39.29
C ASP A 176 6.00 21.60 39.02
N GLN A 177 6.50 20.43 38.60
CA GLN A 177 7.88 20.24 38.19
C GLN A 177 8.02 20.59 36.71
N ALA A 178 8.71 21.69 36.42
CA ALA A 178 9.00 22.09 35.04
C ALA A 178 9.86 21.02 34.33
N VAL A 179 9.45 20.62 33.14
CA VAL A 179 10.18 19.72 32.25
C VAL A 179 10.79 20.56 31.13
N THR A 180 12.11 20.52 31.02
CA THR A 180 12.86 21.15 29.92
C THR A 180 13.25 20.07 28.93
N MET A 181 12.92 20.25 27.65
CA MET A 181 13.31 19.36 26.57
C MET A 181 14.29 20.06 25.64
N THR A 182 15.34 19.34 25.27
CA THR A 182 16.25 19.69 24.17
C THR A 182 16.28 18.54 23.17
N VAL A 183 16.18 18.83 21.89
CA VAL A 183 16.35 17.85 20.80
C VAL A 183 16.93 18.53 19.57
N TYR A 184 17.65 17.79 18.73
CA TYR A 184 18.16 18.29 17.45
C TYR A 184 17.31 17.76 16.31
N ALA A 185 17.01 18.63 15.35
CA ALA A 185 16.19 18.29 14.19
C ALA A 185 16.68 18.95 12.90
N ARG A 186 16.46 18.28 11.77
CA ARG A 186 16.67 18.83 10.42
C ARG A 186 15.66 18.26 9.43
N LEU A 187 15.55 18.87 8.26
CA LEU A 187 14.84 18.25 7.15
C LEU A 187 15.59 16.97 6.74
N SER A 188 14.85 15.89 6.56
CA SER A 188 15.44 14.61 6.18
C SER A 188 15.93 14.61 4.74
N ALA A 189 17.09 14.02 4.47
CA ALA A 189 17.54 13.74 3.10
C ALA A 189 16.76 12.63 2.39
N GLN A 190 15.71 12.07 3.00
CA GLN A 190 14.81 11.12 2.33
C GLN A 190 14.18 11.69 1.04
N ASP A 191 14.12 13.03 0.88
CA ASP A 191 13.71 13.69 -0.38
C ASP A 191 14.79 13.66 -1.49
N ALA A 192 16.00 13.17 -1.22
CA ALA A 192 17.07 12.95 -2.20
C ALA A 192 17.31 11.45 -2.54
N GLN A 193 16.67 10.52 -1.83
CA GLN A 193 16.85 9.07 -2.01
C GLN A 193 15.55 8.27 -2.28
N ASP A 194 14.40 8.91 -2.38
CA ASP A 194 13.27 8.38 -3.16
C ASP A 194 13.61 8.20 -4.67
N ALA A 195 14.83 8.58 -5.07
CA ALA A 195 15.50 8.20 -6.32
C ALA A 195 16.13 6.79 -6.34
N ALA A 196 16.20 6.04 -5.22
CA ALA A 196 16.85 4.73 -5.20
C ALA A 196 16.35 3.77 -4.09
N GLY A 197 15.18 3.16 -4.29
CA GLY A 197 14.98 1.75 -3.92
C GLY A 197 14.33 1.43 -2.57
N ALA A 198 13.12 0.87 -2.66
CA ALA A 198 12.51 0.02 -1.64
C ALA A 198 13.36 -1.23 -1.31
N GLN A 199 13.28 -1.69 -0.04
CA GLN A 199 13.37 -3.08 0.47
C GLN A 199 13.28 -3.01 2.03
N ASP A 200 12.56 -3.78 2.84
CA ASP A 200 11.62 -4.89 2.65
C ASP A 200 10.94 -5.25 4.00
N ALA A 201 9.75 -5.86 3.91
CA ALA A 201 9.10 -6.80 4.86
C ALA A 201 8.63 -6.32 6.26
N ALA A 202 7.34 -6.00 6.46
CA ALA A 202 6.22 -6.91 6.85
C ALA A 202 6.08 -7.09 8.40
N SER A 203 4.94 -7.01 9.08
CA SER A 203 3.50 -7.02 8.71
C SER A 203 2.60 -6.74 9.93
N GLY A 204 1.43 -6.11 9.74
CA GLY A 204 0.32 -6.17 10.71
C GLY A 204 -0.78 -5.09 10.55
N GLU A 205 -1.80 -5.37 9.74
CA GLU A 205 -2.97 -4.53 9.33
C GLU A 205 -3.66 -3.69 10.44
N LYS A 206 -4.18 -2.48 10.17
CA LYS A 206 -5.39 -2.15 9.36
C LYS A 206 -5.28 -0.76 8.72
N LYS A 207 -5.43 -0.64 7.39
CA LYS A 207 -6.66 -0.24 6.67
C LYS A 207 -7.29 1.04 7.21
N ASP A 208 -6.99 2.19 6.58
CA ASP A 208 -7.90 2.81 5.60
C ASP A 208 -7.21 3.93 4.80
N ASP A 209 -7.68 4.07 3.55
CA ASP A 209 -7.52 5.19 2.60
C ASP A 209 -6.13 5.56 2.06
N LYS A 210 -5.47 4.62 1.38
CA LYS A 210 -4.52 4.96 0.30
C LYS A 210 -4.84 4.21 -0.98
N LYS A 211 -5.62 4.85 -1.86
CA LYS A 211 -5.60 4.62 -3.31
C LYS A 211 -5.89 5.92 -4.05
N ALA A 212 -4.81 6.66 -4.35
CA ALA A 212 -4.62 7.33 -5.62
C ALA A 212 -3.28 8.08 -5.62
N GLN A 213 -2.18 7.36 -5.81
CA GLN A 213 -1.02 7.93 -6.49
C GLN A 213 -0.21 6.81 -7.09
N ALA A 214 0.15 6.97 -8.36
CA ALA A 214 1.06 6.11 -9.07
C ALA A 214 2.40 6.13 -8.32
N THR A 215 2.83 5.00 -7.77
CA THR A 215 4.18 4.89 -7.20
C THR A 215 5.18 4.91 -8.35
N MET A 216 6.16 5.83 -8.34
CA MET A 216 7.27 5.77 -9.27
C MET A 216 8.14 4.54 -8.92
N PRO A 217 8.23 3.54 -9.80
CA PRO A 217 8.95 2.29 -9.52
C PRO A 217 10.45 2.50 -9.70
N LYS A 218 11.25 1.57 -9.15
CA LYS A 218 12.63 1.38 -9.63
C LYS A 218 12.60 1.27 -11.16
N SER A 219 13.31 2.18 -11.83
CA SER A 219 13.40 2.22 -13.28
C SER A 219 14.53 1.29 -13.73
N PHE A 220 14.17 0.25 -14.47
CA PHE A 220 15.08 -0.65 -15.16
C PHE A 220 15.14 -0.30 -16.66
N PRO A 221 16.27 -0.60 -17.32
CA PRO A 221 16.46 -0.26 -18.74
C PRO A 221 15.54 -1.03 -19.71
N GLY A 222 14.83 -2.06 -19.24
CA GLY A 222 13.86 -2.79 -20.06
C GLY A 222 12.58 -2.02 -20.34
N LYS A 223 11.54 -2.73 -20.81
CA LYS A 223 10.26 -2.13 -21.18
C LYS A 223 9.59 -1.51 -19.95
N LEU A 224 9.21 -0.23 -20.07
CA LEU A 224 8.36 0.44 -19.10
C LEU A 224 6.89 0.36 -19.55
N VAL A 225 6.00 -0.07 -18.64
CA VAL A 225 4.54 -0.03 -18.87
C VAL A 225 3.85 0.66 -17.70
N ARG A 226 2.96 1.59 -18.00
CA ARG A 226 2.04 2.25 -17.06
C ARG A 226 0.66 1.63 -17.16
N ILE A 227 0.13 1.18 -16.02
CA ILE A 227 -1.20 0.54 -15.95
C ILE A 227 -2.08 1.26 -14.95
N LEU A 228 -3.25 1.74 -15.37
CA LEU A 228 -4.31 2.18 -14.46
C LEU A 228 -5.30 1.03 -14.23
N LEU A 229 -5.42 0.62 -12.97
CA LEU A 229 -6.33 -0.44 -12.54
C LEU A 229 -7.70 0.15 -12.18
N ILE A 230 -8.74 -0.06 -12.99
CA ILE A 230 -10.12 0.21 -12.60
C ILE A 230 -10.72 -1.10 -12.09
N GLY A 231 -10.91 -1.22 -10.78
CA GLY A 231 -11.31 -2.49 -10.19
C GLY A 231 -11.55 -2.48 -8.68
N ASN A 232 -11.13 -3.56 -8.02
CA ASN A 232 -11.44 -3.83 -6.62
C ASN A 232 -10.37 -4.73 -5.97
N SER A 233 -10.75 -5.54 -4.98
CA SER A 233 -9.82 -6.46 -4.32
C SER A 233 -9.24 -7.54 -5.22
N TYR A 234 -9.88 -7.85 -6.35
CA TYR A 234 -9.36 -8.84 -7.32
C TYR A 234 -8.20 -8.28 -8.15
N SER A 235 -8.28 -7.04 -8.60
CA SER A 235 -7.14 -6.37 -9.24
C SER A 235 -5.99 -6.15 -8.26
N GLN A 236 -6.29 -5.89 -6.97
CA GLN A 236 -5.28 -5.89 -5.90
C GLN A 236 -4.57 -7.24 -5.80
N ASN A 237 -5.29 -8.36 -5.80
CA ASN A 237 -4.70 -9.70 -5.71
C ASN A 237 -3.83 -10.01 -6.93
N ALA A 238 -4.30 -9.67 -8.14
CA ALA A 238 -3.56 -9.95 -9.36
C ALA A 238 -2.28 -9.09 -9.50
N SER A 239 -2.29 -7.86 -8.97
CA SER A 239 -1.15 -6.94 -9.07
C SER A 239 -0.16 -7.05 -7.90
N GLU A 240 -0.44 -7.81 -6.84
CA GLU A 240 0.40 -7.83 -5.62
C GLU A 240 1.84 -8.26 -5.87
N HIS A 241 2.05 -9.31 -6.67
CA HIS A 241 3.39 -9.80 -7.02
C HIS A 241 3.92 -9.27 -8.35
N LEU A 242 3.11 -8.51 -9.09
CA LEU A 242 3.45 -8.06 -10.43
C LEU A 242 4.68 -7.12 -10.45
N PRO A 243 4.84 -6.14 -9.53
CA PRO A 243 6.05 -5.30 -9.49
C PRO A 243 7.34 -6.11 -9.33
N ALA A 244 7.38 -7.05 -8.39
CA ALA A 244 8.56 -7.88 -8.13
C ALA A 244 8.86 -8.82 -9.31
N LEU A 245 7.83 -9.36 -9.97
CA LEU A 245 7.98 -10.13 -11.20
C LEU A 245 8.57 -9.27 -12.31
N VAL A 246 8.04 -8.07 -12.55
CA VAL A 246 8.55 -7.14 -13.57
C VAL A 246 10.01 -6.76 -13.30
N GLU A 247 10.35 -6.40 -12.07
CA GLU A 247 11.71 -6.09 -11.62
C GLU A 247 12.67 -7.28 -11.86
N SER A 248 12.26 -8.51 -11.53
CA SER A 248 13.09 -9.71 -11.76
C SER A 248 13.44 -9.95 -13.23
N GLN A 249 12.64 -9.38 -14.14
CA GLN A 249 12.84 -9.47 -15.59
C GLN A 249 13.58 -8.25 -16.16
N GLY A 250 13.97 -7.29 -15.31
CA GLY A 250 14.66 -6.07 -15.72
C GLY A 250 13.78 -5.09 -16.49
N ASN A 251 12.47 -5.15 -16.28
CA ASN A 251 11.47 -4.25 -16.84
C ASN A 251 10.97 -3.26 -15.77
N SER A 252 10.19 -2.25 -16.16
CA SER A 252 9.67 -1.22 -15.26
C SER A 252 8.14 -1.15 -15.31
N LEU A 253 7.47 -0.95 -14.18
CA LEU A 253 6.00 -0.96 -14.09
C LEU A 253 5.47 0.14 -13.19
N VAL A 254 4.72 1.10 -13.73
CA VAL A 254 3.96 2.08 -12.94
C VAL A 254 2.52 1.59 -12.78
N LEU A 255 1.99 1.59 -11.55
CA LEU A 255 0.61 1.21 -11.26
C LEU A 255 -0.19 2.40 -10.73
N GLY A 256 -1.28 2.74 -11.42
CA GLY A 256 -2.35 3.60 -10.94
C GLY A 256 -3.50 2.77 -10.38
N HIS A 257 -4.20 3.30 -9.36
CA HIS A 257 -5.20 2.55 -8.62
C HIS A 257 -6.53 3.29 -8.54
N ALA A 258 -7.46 2.98 -9.46
CA ALA A 258 -8.86 3.36 -9.40
C ALA A 258 -9.71 2.20 -8.85
N GLU A 259 -9.38 1.73 -7.64
CA GLU A 259 -9.96 0.50 -7.09
C GLU A 259 -10.66 0.75 -5.75
N ILE A 260 -11.87 0.21 -5.61
CA ILE A 260 -12.70 0.33 -4.40
C ILE A 260 -13.10 -1.09 -3.96
N GLY A 261 -13.08 -1.37 -2.65
CA GLY A 261 -13.49 -2.69 -2.14
C GLY A 261 -14.90 -3.08 -2.61
N GLY A 262 -15.03 -4.25 -3.23
CA GLY A 262 -16.32 -4.75 -3.74
C GLY A 262 -16.95 -3.92 -4.87
N CYS A 263 -16.19 -3.07 -5.56
CA CYS A 263 -16.75 -2.19 -6.59
C CYS A 263 -17.18 -2.95 -7.84
N SER A 264 -18.36 -2.62 -8.37
CA SER A 264 -18.88 -3.06 -9.67
C SER A 264 -18.59 -2.02 -10.75
N LEU A 265 -18.71 -2.43 -12.02
CA LEU A 265 -18.64 -1.51 -13.17
C LEU A 265 -19.68 -0.38 -13.04
N GLU A 266 -20.90 -0.71 -12.64
CA GLU A 266 -21.96 0.27 -12.37
C GLU A 266 -21.55 1.33 -11.36
N LYS A 267 -20.94 0.91 -10.24
CA LYS A 267 -20.52 1.83 -9.19
C LYS A 267 -19.39 2.74 -9.69
N HIS A 268 -18.41 2.21 -10.42
CA HIS A 268 -17.37 3.05 -11.03
C HIS A 268 -17.98 4.10 -11.98
N TRP A 269 -18.92 3.69 -12.85
CA TRP A 269 -19.57 4.61 -13.77
C TRP A 269 -20.41 5.68 -13.05
N THR A 270 -21.21 5.27 -12.07
CA THR A 270 -22.03 6.19 -11.27
C THR A 270 -21.17 7.27 -10.59
N LEU A 271 -20.01 6.89 -10.04
CA LEU A 271 -19.11 7.84 -9.39
C LEU A 271 -18.44 8.78 -10.40
N ALA A 272 -18.11 8.29 -11.61
CA ALA A 272 -17.62 9.14 -12.69
C ALA A 272 -18.68 10.17 -13.14
N GLN A 273 -19.94 9.75 -13.27
CA GLN A 273 -21.05 10.65 -13.61
C GLN A 273 -21.26 11.74 -12.55
N LYS A 274 -21.14 11.41 -11.26
CA LYS A 274 -21.21 12.41 -10.17
C LYS A 274 -20.13 13.48 -10.32
N PHE A 275 -18.90 13.08 -10.66
CA PHE A 275 -17.82 14.04 -10.89
C PHE A 275 -18.08 14.94 -12.11
N GLU A 276 -18.56 14.38 -13.22
CA GLU A 276 -18.89 15.18 -14.41
C GLU A 276 -20.06 16.15 -14.16
N ALA A 277 -21.03 15.76 -13.35
CA ALA A 277 -22.15 16.62 -12.97
C ALA A 277 -21.70 17.74 -12.00
N ASN A 278 -20.81 17.43 -11.07
CA ASN A 278 -20.26 18.40 -10.12
C ASN A 278 -18.83 18.01 -9.68
N PRO A 279 -17.79 18.66 -10.21
CA PRO A 279 -16.40 18.39 -9.83
C PRO A 279 -16.06 18.65 -8.36
N SER A 280 -16.92 19.36 -7.63
CA SER A 280 -16.78 19.61 -6.18
C SER A 280 -17.45 18.55 -5.31
N ASP A 281 -18.22 17.62 -5.88
CA ASP A 281 -18.83 16.52 -5.12
C ASP A 281 -17.75 15.51 -4.69
N PHE A 282 -17.56 15.39 -3.37
CA PHE A 282 -16.60 14.45 -2.79
C PHE A 282 -16.92 12.99 -3.13
N GLN A 283 -18.19 12.66 -3.40
CA GLN A 283 -18.58 11.32 -3.84
C GLN A 283 -18.05 11.00 -5.24
N GLY A 284 -17.89 12.02 -6.10
CA GLY A 284 -17.24 11.88 -7.41
C GLY A 284 -15.72 11.67 -7.32
N LYS A 285 -15.15 11.79 -6.12
CA LYS A 285 -13.70 11.66 -5.86
C LYS A 285 -13.34 10.51 -4.91
N PRO A 286 -13.76 9.27 -5.20
CA PRO A 286 -13.65 8.15 -4.26
C PRO A 286 -12.22 7.58 -4.14
N TYR A 287 -11.29 7.98 -5.02
CA TYR A 287 -9.94 7.43 -5.07
C TYR A 287 -8.99 8.39 -4.36
N SER A 288 -8.90 8.31 -3.04
CA SER A 288 -8.10 9.22 -2.20
C SER A 288 -8.30 10.71 -2.58
N LYS A 289 -9.58 11.13 -2.66
CA LYS A 289 -10.00 12.48 -3.05
C LYS A 289 -9.71 12.84 -4.51
N ARG A 290 -9.55 11.85 -5.39
CA ARG A 290 -9.46 12.02 -6.84
C ARG A 290 -10.60 11.30 -7.55
N SER A 291 -11.05 11.86 -8.67
CA SER A 291 -12.04 11.25 -9.56
C SER A 291 -11.41 10.26 -10.53
N LEU A 292 -12.25 9.50 -11.24
CA LEU A 292 -11.76 8.60 -12.29
C LEU A 292 -11.10 9.37 -13.43
N ARG A 293 -11.66 10.51 -13.84
CA ARG A 293 -11.06 11.38 -14.87
C ARG A 293 -9.72 11.95 -14.43
N GLU A 294 -9.67 12.49 -13.20
CA GLU A 294 -8.41 13.01 -12.66
C GLU A 294 -7.32 11.93 -12.59
N LEU A 295 -7.67 10.64 -12.46
CA LEU A 295 -6.73 9.53 -12.54
C LEU A 295 -6.33 9.20 -13.99
N LEU A 296 -7.29 9.15 -14.90
CA LEU A 296 -7.04 8.90 -16.34
C LEU A 296 -6.12 9.96 -16.95
N GLU A 297 -6.27 11.23 -16.56
CA GLU A 297 -5.47 12.35 -17.07
C GLU A 297 -4.11 12.50 -16.36
N SER A 298 -3.82 11.68 -15.34
CA SER A 298 -2.66 11.93 -14.46
C SER A 298 -1.33 11.37 -14.91
N ASP A 299 -1.36 10.49 -15.89
CA ASP A 299 -0.16 9.93 -16.50
C ASP A 299 -0.50 9.51 -17.93
N THR A 300 0.54 9.27 -18.72
CA THR A 300 0.45 8.65 -20.04
C THR A 300 0.27 7.15 -19.90
N TRP A 301 -0.91 6.72 -19.45
CA TRP A 301 -1.21 5.29 -19.27
C TRP A 301 -1.06 4.53 -20.59
N ASP A 302 -0.27 3.47 -20.59
CA ASP A 302 -0.17 2.54 -21.72
C ASP A 302 -1.36 1.58 -21.75
N ILE A 303 -1.84 1.22 -20.57
CA ILE A 303 -2.94 0.27 -20.36
C ILE A 303 -3.90 0.82 -19.29
N VAL A 304 -5.20 0.70 -19.54
CA VAL A 304 -6.23 0.79 -18.50
C VAL A 304 -6.97 -0.54 -18.44
N THR A 305 -7.06 -1.13 -17.24
CA THR A 305 -7.76 -2.40 -17.07
C THR A 305 -9.15 -2.23 -16.50
N LEU A 306 -10.12 -2.98 -17.03
CA LEU A 306 -11.49 -3.09 -16.49
C LEU A 306 -11.78 -4.52 -16.00
N GLN A 307 -12.58 -4.62 -14.94
CA GLN A 307 -13.14 -5.90 -14.46
C GLN A 307 -14.48 -5.69 -13.76
N GLN A 308 -15.26 -6.76 -13.64
CA GLN A 308 -16.50 -6.75 -12.86
C GLN A 308 -16.27 -7.13 -11.40
N HIS A 309 -17.26 -6.82 -10.55
CA HIS A 309 -17.39 -7.39 -9.22
C HIS A 309 -17.61 -8.91 -9.29
N SER A 310 -16.87 -9.68 -8.48
CA SER A 310 -16.84 -11.13 -8.62
C SER A 310 -18.20 -11.83 -8.43
N TRP A 311 -19.08 -11.29 -7.57
CA TRP A 311 -20.45 -11.81 -7.40
C TRP A 311 -21.32 -11.64 -8.66
N LEU A 312 -21.06 -10.59 -9.44
CA LEU A 312 -21.82 -10.22 -10.65
C LEU A 312 -21.16 -10.74 -11.93
N SER A 313 -19.92 -11.23 -11.84
CA SER A 313 -19.07 -11.56 -13.00
C SER A 313 -19.66 -12.53 -14.01
N ARG A 314 -20.64 -13.35 -13.58
CA ARG A 314 -21.32 -14.37 -14.40
C ARG A 314 -22.48 -13.84 -15.23
N ASP A 315 -22.94 -12.61 -14.96
CA ASP A 315 -24.13 -12.06 -15.61
C ASP A 315 -23.77 -10.87 -16.48
N ILE A 316 -23.77 -11.09 -17.80
CA ILE A 316 -23.47 -10.07 -18.82
C ILE A 316 -24.36 -8.82 -18.69
N LYS A 317 -25.58 -8.95 -18.17
CA LYS A 317 -26.49 -7.80 -17.98
C LYS A 317 -25.91 -6.78 -17.00
N THR A 318 -25.13 -7.23 -16.02
CA THR A 318 -24.50 -6.34 -15.03
C THR A 318 -23.29 -5.58 -15.57
N TYR A 319 -22.79 -5.97 -16.74
CA TYR A 319 -21.74 -5.24 -17.43
C TYR A 319 -22.32 -4.08 -18.25
N ARG A 320 -23.53 -4.25 -18.79
CA ARG A 320 -24.18 -3.26 -19.67
C ARG A 320 -25.05 -2.27 -18.87
N PRO A 321 -25.11 -0.99 -19.25
CA PRO A 321 -24.27 -0.32 -20.26
C PRO A 321 -22.89 0.11 -19.70
N PHE A 322 -22.61 -0.17 -18.43
CA PHE A 322 -21.53 0.44 -17.66
C PHE A 322 -20.12 0.21 -18.23
N ALA A 323 -19.82 -0.99 -18.74
CA ALA A 323 -18.54 -1.29 -19.37
C ALA A 323 -18.33 -0.45 -20.64
N ALA A 324 -19.35 -0.32 -21.48
CA ALA A 324 -19.28 0.50 -22.70
C ALA A 324 -19.09 1.98 -22.35
N ASN A 325 -19.81 2.47 -21.34
CA ASN A 325 -19.67 3.85 -20.86
C ASN A 325 -18.25 4.11 -20.31
N LEU A 326 -17.71 3.20 -19.50
CA LEU A 326 -16.36 3.30 -18.97
C LEU A 326 -15.30 3.21 -20.08
N ALA A 327 -15.47 2.33 -21.06
CA ALA A 327 -14.57 2.23 -22.20
C ALA A 327 -14.56 3.53 -23.04
N ALA A 328 -15.74 4.10 -23.32
CA ALA A 328 -15.84 5.40 -23.99
C ALA A 328 -15.20 6.52 -23.16
N TYR A 329 -15.37 6.48 -21.83
CA TYR A 329 -14.77 7.44 -20.90
C TYR A 329 -13.24 7.35 -20.89
N ILE A 330 -12.68 6.14 -20.89
CA ILE A 330 -11.24 5.90 -21.02
C ILE A 330 -10.72 6.45 -22.34
N ARG A 331 -11.36 6.11 -23.47
CA ARG A 331 -10.96 6.62 -24.80
C ARG A 331 -11.01 8.14 -24.89
N LYS A 332 -11.91 8.78 -24.15
CA LYS A 332 -12.00 10.25 -24.11
C LYS A 332 -10.84 10.90 -23.34
N TYR A 333 -10.48 10.37 -22.17
CA TYR A 333 -9.55 11.04 -21.24
C TYR A 333 -8.14 10.43 -21.21
N ALA A 334 -7.96 9.24 -21.76
CA ALA A 334 -6.67 8.58 -21.99
C ALA A 334 -6.67 7.87 -23.36
N PRO A 335 -6.87 8.59 -24.48
CA PRO A 335 -7.05 8.01 -25.82
C PRO A 335 -5.89 7.12 -26.28
N GLN A 336 -4.69 7.34 -25.75
CA GLN A 336 -3.49 6.55 -26.05
C GLN A 336 -3.48 5.18 -25.37
N ALA A 337 -4.27 4.98 -24.31
CA ALA A 337 -4.21 3.79 -23.50
C ALA A 337 -4.98 2.64 -24.13
N LYS A 338 -4.36 1.45 -24.13
CA LYS A 338 -5.05 0.21 -24.50
C LYS A 338 -6.02 -0.20 -23.40
N ILE A 339 -7.21 -0.67 -23.77
CA ILE A 339 -8.19 -1.19 -22.82
C ILE A 339 -8.02 -2.69 -22.72
N LEU A 340 -7.61 -3.17 -21.55
CA LEU A 340 -7.53 -4.60 -21.25
C LEU A 340 -8.66 -5.01 -20.31
N VAL A 341 -9.27 -6.15 -20.56
CA VAL A 341 -10.30 -6.72 -19.67
C VAL A 341 -9.66 -7.80 -18.80
N HIS A 342 -9.70 -7.64 -17.48
CA HIS A 342 -9.19 -8.64 -16.55
C HIS A 342 -10.28 -9.68 -16.25
N GLU A 343 -10.17 -10.86 -16.88
CA GLU A 343 -11.04 -11.99 -16.60
C GLU A 343 -10.76 -12.53 -15.20
N THR A 344 -11.71 -12.33 -14.28
CA THR A 344 -11.60 -12.79 -12.89
C THR A 344 -11.82 -14.30 -12.77
N TRP A 345 -11.70 -14.87 -11.57
CA TRP A 345 -11.81 -16.32 -11.33
C TRP A 345 -13.11 -16.73 -10.62
N ALA A 346 -13.48 -18.00 -10.78
CA ALA A 346 -14.57 -18.62 -10.03
C ALA A 346 -14.18 -18.86 -8.57
N TYR A 347 -15.16 -18.94 -7.67
CA TYR A 347 -14.95 -19.19 -6.24
C TYR A 347 -14.47 -20.61 -5.96
N ARG A 348 -14.14 -20.92 -4.70
CA ARG A 348 -13.81 -22.29 -4.28
C ARG A 348 -15.02 -23.22 -4.38
N THR A 349 -14.77 -24.52 -4.60
CA THR A 349 -15.80 -25.55 -4.79
C THR A 349 -16.76 -25.70 -3.61
N ASP A 350 -16.29 -25.45 -2.39
CA ASP A 350 -17.04 -25.47 -1.13
C ASP A 350 -17.42 -24.05 -0.66
N ASP A 351 -17.62 -23.10 -1.58
CA ASP A 351 -18.17 -21.79 -1.24
C ASP A 351 -19.57 -21.91 -0.62
N MET A 352 -19.68 -21.53 0.65
CA MET A 352 -20.93 -21.51 1.41
C MET A 352 -21.79 -20.25 1.12
N GLY A 353 -21.31 -19.34 0.28
CA GLY A 353 -21.95 -18.09 -0.08
C GLY A 353 -22.71 -18.16 -1.40
N LEU A 354 -22.11 -17.64 -2.47
CA LEU A 354 -22.74 -17.48 -3.78
C LEU A 354 -23.11 -18.83 -4.38
N LEU A 355 -22.14 -19.75 -4.51
CA LEU A 355 -22.31 -21.04 -5.18
C LEU A 355 -23.39 -21.88 -4.48
N LYS A 356 -23.34 -21.95 -3.14
CA LYS A 356 -24.38 -22.62 -2.34
C LYS A 356 -25.76 -21.99 -2.51
N LYS A 357 -25.86 -20.66 -2.50
CA LYS A 357 -27.16 -19.95 -2.63
C LYS A 357 -27.76 -20.04 -4.03
N THR A 358 -26.93 -20.14 -5.07
CA THR A 358 -27.40 -20.21 -6.46
C THR A 358 -27.39 -21.63 -7.02
N HIS A 359 -27.09 -22.63 -6.20
CA HIS A 359 -26.92 -24.03 -6.61
C HIS A 359 -26.03 -24.17 -7.85
N THR A 360 -24.99 -23.35 -7.94
CA THR A 360 -24.09 -23.28 -9.10
C THR A 360 -22.78 -23.95 -8.73
N THR A 361 -22.28 -24.85 -9.57
CA THR A 361 -20.96 -25.45 -9.36
C THR A 361 -19.87 -24.41 -9.64
N GLN A 362 -18.67 -24.65 -9.11
CA GLN A 362 -17.52 -23.82 -9.44
C GLN A 362 -17.30 -23.73 -10.95
N GLU A 363 -17.38 -24.87 -11.65
CA GLU A 363 -17.18 -24.92 -13.10
C GLU A 363 -18.24 -24.13 -13.86
N GLN A 364 -19.51 -24.25 -13.49
CA GLN A 364 -20.59 -23.44 -14.06
C GLN A 364 -20.36 -21.94 -13.82
N MET A 365 -19.83 -21.56 -12.66
CA MET A 365 -19.43 -20.16 -12.41
C MET A 365 -18.30 -19.72 -13.35
N TYR A 366 -17.26 -20.55 -13.53
CA TYR A 366 -16.17 -20.25 -14.45
C TYR A 366 -16.65 -20.09 -15.89
N LEU A 367 -17.46 -21.03 -16.39
CA LEU A 367 -17.99 -20.96 -17.76
C LEU A 367 -18.81 -19.68 -17.97
N ALA A 368 -19.73 -19.38 -17.05
CA ALA A 368 -20.58 -18.20 -17.17
C ALA A 368 -19.81 -16.88 -17.09
N LEU A 369 -18.81 -16.76 -16.20
CA LEU A 369 -17.99 -15.54 -16.14
C LEU A 369 -17.04 -15.44 -17.34
N HIS A 370 -16.48 -16.57 -17.82
CA HIS A 370 -15.61 -16.58 -19.00
C HIS A 370 -16.39 -16.09 -20.22
N ASP A 371 -17.59 -16.63 -20.46
CA ASP A 371 -18.45 -16.21 -21.55
C ASP A 371 -18.83 -14.72 -21.45
N ALA A 372 -19.17 -14.24 -20.26
CA ALA A 372 -19.48 -12.82 -20.05
C ALA A 372 -18.28 -11.91 -20.36
N TYR A 373 -17.06 -12.30 -19.95
CA TYR A 373 -15.85 -11.54 -20.26
C TYR A 373 -15.51 -11.57 -21.77
N GLN A 374 -15.68 -12.70 -22.44
CA GLN A 374 -15.49 -12.82 -23.88
C GLN A 374 -16.47 -11.93 -24.66
N VAL A 375 -17.74 -11.92 -24.26
CA VAL A 375 -18.76 -11.08 -24.89
C VAL A 375 -18.46 -9.61 -24.66
N ILE A 376 -18.25 -9.18 -23.40
CA ILE A 376 -18.09 -7.77 -23.11
C ILE A 376 -16.81 -7.18 -23.70
N ALA A 377 -15.71 -7.95 -23.75
CA ALA A 377 -14.47 -7.50 -24.35
C ALA A 377 -14.65 -7.18 -25.84
N LYS A 378 -15.44 -7.98 -26.57
CA LYS A 378 -15.78 -7.69 -27.98
C LYS A 378 -16.65 -6.45 -28.09
N GLU A 379 -17.68 -6.34 -27.26
CA GLU A 379 -18.64 -5.23 -27.32
C GLU A 379 -18.02 -3.87 -27.01
N ILE A 380 -17.02 -3.83 -26.13
CA ILE A 380 -16.30 -2.58 -25.83
C ILE A 380 -15.07 -2.38 -26.71
N GLU A 381 -14.79 -3.28 -27.65
CA GLU A 381 -13.59 -3.30 -28.49
C GLU A 381 -12.30 -3.23 -27.65
N ALA A 382 -12.20 -4.07 -26.63
CA ALA A 382 -11.01 -4.17 -25.80
C ALA A 382 -9.84 -4.75 -26.61
N ASP A 383 -8.64 -4.22 -26.38
CA ASP A 383 -7.42 -4.66 -27.07
C ASP A 383 -7.09 -6.13 -26.77
N LYS A 384 -7.24 -6.54 -25.50
CA LYS A 384 -6.99 -7.91 -25.03
C LYS A 384 -7.79 -8.25 -23.77
N ILE A 385 -7.93 -9.55 -23.54
CA ILE A 385 -8.33 -10.11 -22.23
C ILE A 385 -7.07 -10.59 -21.51
N ILE A 386 -6.98 -10.34 -20.20
CA ILE A 386 -6.01 -10.98 -19.31
C ILE A 386 -6.69 -12.22 -18.71
N PRO A 387 -6.33 -13.45 -19.13
CA PRO A 387 -7.13 -14.66 -18.89
C PRO A 387 -6.87 -15.29 -17.51
N THR A 388 -6.93 -14.50 -16.43
CA THR A 388 -6.63 -14.99 -15.06
C THR A 388 -7.62 -16.08 -14.64
N GLY A 389 -8.91 -15.91 -14.92
CA GLY A 389 -9.95 -16.92 -14.65
C GLY A 389 -9.66 -18.27 -15.31
N THR A 390 -9.30 -18.22 -16.59
CA THR A 390 -8.89 -19.40 -17.38
C THR A 390 -7.66 -20.09 -16.78
N ALA A 391 -6.63 -19.32 -16.38
CA ALA A 391 -5.43 -19.90 -15.76
C ALA A 391 -5.74 -20.57 -14.40
N PHE A 392 -6.62 -19.96 -13.61
CA PHE A 392 -7.08 -20.56 -12.35
C PHE A 392 -7.82 -21.88 -12.61
N GLN A 393 -8.66 -21.92 -13.64
CA GLN A 393 -9.36 -23.13 -14.00
C GLN A 393 -8.41 -24.22 -14.52
N ASN A 394 -7.42 -23.87 -15.33
CA ASN A 394 -6.37 -24.79 -15.77
C ASN A 394 -5.59 -25.36 -14.57
N ALA A 395 -5.22 -24.53 -13.59
CA ALA A 395 -4.54 -24.98 -12.39
C ALA A 395 -5.39 -25.97 -11.57
N ARG A 396 -6.70 -25.74 -11.47
CA ARG A 396 -7.62 -26.66 -10.76
C ARG A 396 -7.80 -28.01 -11.46
N GLN A 397 -7.51 -28.07 -12.76
CA GLN A 397 -7.57 -29.31 -13.56
C GLN A 397 -6.20 -29.99 -13.69
N ASP A 398 -5.12 -29.36 -13.24
CA ASP A 398 -3.80 -29.97 -13.25
C ASP A 398 -3.70 -31.03 -12.13
N PRO A 399 -3.36 -32.29 -12.44
CA PRO A 399 -3.28 -33.35 -11.43
C PRO A 399 -2.22 -33.10 -10.36
N ARG A 400 -1.23 -32.22 -10.61
CA ARG A 400 -0.20 -31.82 -9.64
C ARG A 400 -0.71 -30.80 -8.62
N TRP A 401 -1.87 -30.17 -8.87
CA TRP A 401 -2.45 -29.11 -8.03
C TRP A 401 -3.89 -29.41 -7.59
N LYS A 402 -4.09 -30.57 -6.97
CA LYS A 402 -5.42 -31.00 -6.51
C LYS A 402 -5.80 -30.34 -5.19
N LEU A 403 -6.90 -29.58 -5.18
CA LEU A 403 -7.49 -29.02 -3.96
C LEU A 403 -7.92 -30.14 -3.03
N GLU A 404 -7.41 -30.12 -1.80
CA GLU A 404 -7.85 -31.01 -0.71
C GLU A 404 -8.54 -30.16 0.36
N VAL A 405 -9.84 -30.42 0.56
CA VAL A 405 -10.67 -29.80 1.61
C VAL A 405 -11.54 -30.87 2.27
N PRO A 406 -11.83 -30.74 3.58
CA PRO A 406 -12.75 -31.64 4.26
C PRO A 406 -14.20 -31.36 3.86
N ASP A 407 -14.99 -32.42 3.79
CA ASP A 407 -16.44 -32.30 3.69
C ASP A 407 -17.03 -31.77 5.01
N ASN A 408 -18.02 -30.88 4.92
CA ASN A 408 -18.81 -30.41 6.06
C ASN A 408 -17.98 -29.89 7.25
N VAL A 409 -17.13 -28.89 7.01
CA VAL A 409 -16.32 -28.26 8.07
C VAL A 409 -17.20 -27.71 9.20
N ASP A 410 -17.03 -28.22 10.42
CA ASP A 410 -17.53 -27.62 11.66
C ASP A 410 -16.49 -26.59 12.19
N PRO A 411 -16.74 -25.28 12.08
CA PRO A 411 -15.78 -24.26 12.50
C PRO A 411 -15.49 -24.28 14.00
N SER A 412 -16.40 -24.83 14.81
CA SER A 412 -16.25 -24.88 16.28
C SER A 412 -15.24 -25.92 16.75
N ALA A 413 -14.91 -26.89 15.88
CA ALA A 413 -13.94 -27.94 16.16
C ALA A 413 -12.47 -27.46 16.11
N TYR A 414 -12.21 -26.25 15.59
CA TYR A 414 -10.86 -25.73 15.37
C TYR A 414 -10.46 -24.71 16.43
N LYS A 415 -9.22 -24.83 16.92
CA LYS A 415 -8.60 -23.89 17.87
C LYS A 415 -7.33 -23.31 17.27
N TYR A 416 -7.07 -22.04 17.51
CA TYR A 416 -5.86 -21.40 17.01
C TYR A 416 -4.59 -22.14 17.48
N PRO A 417 -3.59 -22.40 16.59
CA PRO A 417 -3.49 -21.94 15.21
C PRO A 417 -4.06 -22.90 14.13
N ASP A 418 -4.69 -24.00 14.53
CA ASP A 418 -5.14 -25.05 13.62
C ASP A 418 -6.21 -24.55 12.64
N LEU A 419 -6.14 -25.00 11.39
CA LEU A 419 -7.08 -24.69 10.32
C LEU A 419 -7.59 -25.99 9.68
N PRO A 420 -8.80 -25.97 9.08
CA PRO A 420 -9.22 -27.02 8.17
C PRO A 420 -8.16 -27.27 7.09
N VAL A 421 -8.08 -28.51 6.59
CA VAL A 421 -7.20 -28.87 5.46
C VAL A 421 -7.64 -28.08 4.23
N GLN A 422 -6.67 -27.44 3.56
CA GLN A 422 -6.92 -26.55 2.41
C GLN A 422 -5.75 -26.57 1.41
N LYS A 423 -5.13 -27.74 1.26
CA LYS A 423 -3.93 -27.90 0.44
C LYS A 423 -4.25 -27.58 -1.02
N HIS A 424 -3.32 -26.90 -1.69
CA HIS A 424 -3.45 -26.43 -3.08
C HIS A 424 -4.67 -25.52 -3.34
N SER A 425 -5.22 -24.86 -2.31
CA SER A 425 -6.14 -23.76 -2.58
C SER A 425 -5.40 -22.63 -3.31
N LEU A 426 -6.07 -22.00 -4.28
CA LEU A 426 -5.61 -20.74 -4.90
C LEU A 426 -6.23 -19.50 -4.22
N VAL A 427 -7.25 -19.73 -3.39
CA VAL A 427 -7.94 -18.70 -2.60
C VAL A 427 -7.69 -18.94 -1.11
N LEU A 428 -7.99 -17.95 -0.27
CA LEU A 428 -7.68 -17.98 1.16
C LEU A 428 -8.37 -19.13 1.89
N GLY A 429 -9.69 -19.26 1.70
CA GLY A 429 -10.51 -20.18 2.47
C GLY A 429 -10.59 -19.80 3.95
N TRP A 430 -10.47 -20.79 4.83
CA TRP A 430 -10.40 -20.65 6.27
C TRP A 430 -9.09 -20.00 6.71
N ALA A 431 -9.20 -18.98 7.54
CA ALA A 431 -8.06 -18.28 8.13
C ALA A 431 -8.42 -17.74 9.52
N TRP A 432 -7.41 -17.49 10.35
CA TRP A 432 -7.61 -16.80 11.63
C TRP A 432 -7.47 -15.28 11.46
N SER A 433 -8.41 -14.52 12.05
CA SER A 433 -8.45 -13.06 11.97
C SER A 433 -8.67 -12.44 13.35
N LYS A 434 -7.79 -11.51 13.75
CA LYS A 434 -7.88 -10.78 15.03
C LYS A 434 -8.59 -9.42 14.89
N LYS A 435 -9.31 -9.17 13.80
CA LYS A 435 -9.80 -7.81 13.46
C LYS A 435 -10.70 -7.20 14.56
N GLY A 436 -10.10 -6.43 15.46
CA GLY A 436 -10.79 -5.74 16.56
C GLY A 436 -11.26 -6.63 17.70
N LYS A 437 -10.71 -7.85 17.84
CA LYS A 437 -11.08 -8.81 18.89
C LYS A 437 -9.87 -9.19 19.72
N ALA A 438 -10.09 -9.51 21.00
CA ALA A 438 -9.05 -9.93 21.91
C ALA A 438 -8.38 -11.25 21.45
N THR A 439 -9.20 -12.17 20.92
CA THR A 439 -8.76 -13.46 20.40
C THR A 439 -9.00 -13.56 18.88
N PRO A 440 -8.13 -14.27 18.13
CA PRO A 440 -8.37 -14.59 16.73
C PRO A 440 -9.70 -15.34 16.56
N GLN A 441 -10.43 -15.00 15.51
CA GLN A 441 -11.67 -15.67 15.11
C GLN A 441 -11.44 -16.38 13.78
N LEU A 442 -11.98 -17.58 13.65
CA LEU A 442 -11.93 -18.32 12.39
C LEU A 442 -12.87 -17.65 11.40
N ILE A 443 -12.34 -17.27 10.24
CA ILE A 443 -13.07 -16.63 9.14
C ILE A 443 -12.99 -17.51 7.90
N TYR A 444 -13.91 -17.30 6.96
CA TYR A 444 -13.95 -18.01 5.69
C TYR A 444 -14.01 -17.05 4.50
N ASP A 445 -13.07 -17.20 3.57
CA ASP A 445 -12.96 -16.40 2.35
C ASP A 445 -12.72 -17.28 1.10
N PRO A 446 -13.79 -17.74 0.44
CA PRO A 446 -13.70 -18.66 -0.69
C PRO A 446 -13.35 -17.99 -2.02
N LYS A 447 -12.95 -16.71 -2.01
CA LYS A 447 -12.92 -15.89 -3.23
C LYS A 447 -11.69 -15.01 -3.40
N HIS A 448 -11.05 -14.52 -2.33
CA HIS A 448 -9.80 -13.78 -2.47
C HIS A 448 -8.60 -14.72 -2.53
N CYS A 449 -7.60 -14.37 -3.31
CA CYS A 449 -6.42 -15.19 -3.53
C CYS A 449 -5.56 -15.33 -2.26
N ASN A 450 -5.00 -16.51 -2.06
CA ASN A 450 -3.83 -16.69 -1.18
C ASN A 450 -2.53 -16.40 -1.96
N ALA A 451 -1.36 -16.73 -1.38
CA ALA A 451 -0.08 -16.48 -2.03
C ALA A 451 0.06 -17.16 -3.41
N ALA A 452 -0.39 -18.41 -3.55
CA ALA A 452 -0.33 -19.13 -4.81
C ALA A 452 -1.22 -18.50 -5.89
N GLY A 453 -2.48 -18.18 -5.55
CA GLY A 453 -3.40 -17.52 -6.50
C GLY A 453 -2.94 -16.14 -6.92
N LYS A 454 -2.40 -15.33 -5.98
CA LYS A 454 -1.85 -14.00 -6.29
C LYS A 454 -0.67 -14.12 -7.24
N TYR A 455 0.20 -15.11 -7.03
CA TYR A 455 1.35 -15.33 -7.89
C TYR A 455 0.95 -15.80 -9.28
N LEU A 456 0.05 -16.78 -9.39
CA LEU A 456 -0.49 -17.24 -10.69
C LEU A 456 -1.10 -16.07 -11.48
N ALA A 457 -1.94 -15.27 -10.84
CA ALA A 457 -2.54 -14.09 -11.47
C ALA A 457 -1.47 -13.08 -11.92
N ALA A 458 -0.46 -12.82 -11.11
CA ALA A 458 0.61 -11.89 -11.46
C ALA A 458 1.46 -12.40 -12.64
N VAL A 459 1.71 -13.71 -12.75
CA VAL A 459 2.42 -14.28 -13.92
C VAL A 459 1.57 -14.17 -15.19
N VAL A 460 0.27 -14.45 -15.11
CA VAL A 460 -0.67 -14.28 -16.25
C VAL A 460 -0.68 -12.83 -16.72
N TRP A 461 -0.76 -11.88 -15.79
CA TRP A 461 -0.66 -10.45 -16.11
C TRP A 461 0.66 -10.10 -16.76
N TYR A 462 1.78 -10.56 -16.19
CA TYR A 462 3.10 -10.32 -16.73
C TYR A 462 3.20 -10.81 -18.18
N GLU A 463 2.87 -12.07 -18.45
CA GLU A 463 3.04 -12.64 -19.79
C GLU A 463 2.08 -12.04 -20.82
N THR A 464 0.90 -11.60 -20.39
CA THR A 464 -0.04 -10.90 -21.28
C THR A 464 0.52 -9.55 -21.76
N ILE A 465 1.33 -8.88 -20.93
CA ILE A 465 1.75 -7.48 -21.11
C ILE A 465 3.21 -7.35 -21.59
N TYR A 466 4.10 -8.15 -21.03
CA TYR A 466 5.54 -8.11 -21.26
C TYR A 466 6.05 -9.28 -22.11
N GLY A 467 5.28 -10.36 -22.25
CA GLY A 467 5.72 -11.59 -22.91
C GLY A 467 6.43 -12.54 -21.93
N ASP A 468 7.24 -13.44 -22.47
CA ASP A 468 7.79 -14.58 -21.72
C ASP A 468 8.70 -14.15 -20.55
N LEU A 469 8.68 -14.94 -19.47
CA LEU A 469 9.67 -14.84 -18.38
C LEU A 469 11.00 -15.45 -18.86
N THR A 470 11.98 -14.61 -19.19
CA THR A 470 13.28 -15.03 -19.77
C THR A 470 14.43 -15.04 -18.76
N ARG A 471 14.28 -14.35 -17.63
CA ARG A 471 15.26 -14.30 -16.54
C ARG A 471 14.78 -15.11 -15.34
N LYS A 472 15.70 -15.41 -14.40
CA LYS A 472 15.35 -16.09 -13.14
C LYS A 472 14.19 -15.35 -12.46
N PRO A 473 13.01 -15.98 -12.35
CA PRO A 473 11.81 -15.29 -11.90
C PRO A 473 11.82 -15.13 -10.39
N TYR A 474 11.23 -14.03 -9.93
CA TYR A 474 10.86 -13.83 -8.52
C TYR A 474 9.99 -14.98 -8.02
N VAL A 475 10.28 -15.45 -6.80
CA VAL A 475 9.47 -16.43 -6.06
C VAL A 475 9.00 -15.78 -4.74
N PRO A 476 7.69 -15.71 -4.48
CA PRO A 476 7.17 -15.15 -3.23
C PRO A 476 7.62 -15.97 -2.00
N PRO A 477 7.94 -15.33 -0.86
CA PRO A 477 8.39 -16.03 0.36
C PRO A 477 7.43 -17.10 0.90
N LYS A 478 6.13 -17.01 0.57
CA LYS A 478 5.09 -17.93 1.04
C LYS A 478 4.73 -19.03 0.03
N LEU A 479 5.56 -19.23 -1.00
CA LEU A 479 5.36 -20.22 -2.05
C LEU A 479 6.65 -21.01 -2.23
N SER A 480 6.54 -22.34 -2.35
CA SER A 480 7.73 -23.16 -2.65
C SER A 480 8.23 -22.89 -4.07
N ALA A 481 9.51 -23.17 -4.34
CA ALA A 481 10.07 -23.00 -5.67
C ALA A 481 9.39 -23.90 -6.72
N GLU A 482 8.95 -25.09 -6.30
CA GLU A 482 8.22 -26.07 -7.13
C GLU A 482 6.81 -25.57 -7.47
N ASP A 483 6.04 -25.14 -6.47
CA ASP A 483 4.70 -24.59 -6.70
C ASP A 483 4.76 -23.34 -7.58
N ALA A 484 5.74 -22.47 -7.35
CA ALA A 484 5.96 -21.30 -8.18
C ALA A 484 6.31 -21.68 -9.63
N ALA A 485 7.10 -22.75 -9.83
CA ALA A 485 7.40 -23.25 -11.18
C ALA A 485 6.14 -23.78 -11.88
N LEU A 486 5.32 -24.55 -11.17
CA LEU A 486 4.06 -25.05 -11.69
C LEU A 486 3.10 -23.90 -12.07
N MET A 487 2.96 -22.89 -11.21
CA MET A 487 2.11 -21.72 -11.52
C MET A 487 2.60 -20.97 -12.77
N ARG A 488 3.93 -20.85 -12.96
CA ARG A 488 4.50 -20.27 -14.18
C ARG A 488 4.21 -21.11 -15.41
N GLU A 489 4.38 -22.44 -15.32
CA GLU A 489 4.06 -23.35 -16.42
C GLU A 489 2.59 -23.24 -16.85
N ILE A 490 1.67 -23.24 -15.88
CA ILE A 490 0.23 -23.13 -16.16
C ILE A 490 -0.11 -21.76 -16.77
N ALA A 491 0.44 -20.68 -16.24
CA ALA A 491 0.27 -19.35 -16.80
C ALA A 491 0.77 -19.29 -18.25
N HIS A 492 1.96 -19.83 -18.50
CA HIS A 492 2.56 -19.88 -19.83
C HIS A 492 1.71 -20.62 -20.84
N LYS A 493 1.30 -21.85 -20.51
CA LYS A 493 0.40 -22.63 -21.36
C LYS A 493 -0.91 -21.90 -21.62
N THR A 494 -1.45 -21.21 -20.60
CA THR A 494 -2.70 -20.46 -20.75
C THR A 494 -2.54 -19.26 -21.69
N VAL A 495 -1.50 -18.44 -21.50
CA VAL A 495 -1.34 -17.15 -22.18
C VAL A 495 -0.67 -17.30 -23.55
N ARG A 496 0.31 -18.19 -23.68
CA ARG A 496 1.19 -18.30 -24.86
C ARG A 496 0.79 -19.44 -25.78
N GLU A 497 0.35 -20.57 -25.21
CA GLU A 497 -0.08 -21.75 -25.97
C GLU A 497 -1.60 -21.82 -26.15
N GLY A 498 -2.36 -20.98 -25.44
CA GLY A 498 -3.82 -20.96 -25.52
C GLY A 498 -4.50 -22.17 -24.89
N LEU A 499 -3.89 -22.78 -23.86
CA LEU A 499 -4.46 -23.88 -23.10
C LEU A 499 -5.84 -23.49 -22.55
N LYS A 500 -6.86 -24.24 -22.94
CA LYS A 500 -8.23 -24.08 -22.46
C LYS A 500 -8.59 -25.18 -21.45
N PRO A 501 -9.36 -24.86 -20.40
CA PRO A 501 -9.91 -25.86 -19.52
C PRO A 501 -10.77 -26.86 -20.28
N LYS A 502 -10.69 -28.13 -19.88
CA LYS A 502 -11.55 -29.18 -20.42
C LYS A 502 -12.89 -29.15 -19.68
N PRO A 503 -14.04 -29.09 -20.37
CA PRO A 503 -15.33 -29.27 -19.70
C PRO A 503 -15.39 -30.63 -19.02
N SER A 504 -16.01 -30.71 -17.84
CA SER A 504 -16.29 -31.99 -17.20
C SER A 504 -17.23 -32.84 -18.07
N ALA A 505 -17.06 -34.17 -17.98
CA ALA A 505 -17.76 -35.15 -18.83
C ALA A 505 -19.30 -35.18 -18.63
N GLU A 506 -19.84 -34.50 -17.61
CA GLU A 506 -21.29 -34.41 -17.38
C GLU A 506 -22.03 -33.69 -18.53
N LYS A 507 -21.32 -32.94 -19.39
CA LYS A 507 -21.90 -32.31 -20.58
C LYS A 507 -21.85 -33.13 -21.88
N ALA A 508 -21.40 -34.38 -21.87
CA ALA A 508 -21.52 -35.22 -23.07
C ALA A 508 -22.94 -35.76 -23.32
N LYS A 509 -23.95 -35.33 -22.55
CA LYS A 509 -25.33 -35.86 -22.57
C LYS A 509 -26.47 -34.84 -22.61
N GLU A 510 -26.21 -33.55 -22.85
CA GLU A 510 -27.29 -32.58 -23.14
C GLU A 510 -27.21 -32.03 -24.57
#